data_AF-A0A0F9V8N2-F1
#
_entry.id   AF-A0A0F9V8N2-F1
#
_cell.length_a   1.000
_cell.length_b   1.000
_cell.length_c   1.000
_cell.angle_alpha   90.00
_cell.angle_beta   90.00
_cell.angle_gamma   90.00
#
_symmetry.space_group_name_H-M   'P 1'
#
loop_
_entity.id
_entity.type
_entity.pdbx_description
1 polymer ?
#
loop_
_entity_poly.entity_id
_entity_poly.type
_entity_poly.pdbx_seq_one_letter_code
_entity_poly.pdbx_strand_id
1 'polypeptide(L)'
;MTDTLQDNESLIAEQLRDAKLVELPSELKKEPVIHRGDETLDAPMTVKELTSAGYVYVWDSRTYKRAPVLYYMLPSILRRRREDGSFIWTTNDPKQLPNRGTMLCLLHKDAPNRKEYTEMGFRVCKKNNIINAFEVKQHMLKKHPKEWNSIEDARKDKERQEDRAAQRALYEAVGGKREEKAPLYVSKKDKEKINK
;
A
#
# COMPACT_ATOMS: atom_id res chain seq x y z
N MET A 1 -25.67 12.77 -32.15
CA MET A 1 -25.23 12.62 -30.75
C MET A 1 -26.23 11.89 -29.86
N THR A 2 -27.45 11.58 -30.35
CA THR A 2 -28.47 10.79 -29.63
C THR A 2 -28.27 9.28 -29.77
N ASP A 3 -27.75 8.80 -30.90
CA ASP A 3 -27.47 7.36 -31.14
C ASP A 3 -26.56 6.76 -30.07
N THR A 4 -25.43 7.41 -29.76
CA THR A 4 -24.48 6.87 -28.80
C THR A 4 -25.03 6.78 -27.38
N LEU A 5 -26.06 7.56 -27.02
CA LEU A 5 -26.71 7.46 -25.72
C LEU A 5 -27.74 6.33 -25.70
N GLN A 6 -28.50 6.14 -26.78
CA GLN A 6 -29.45 5.03 -26.92
C GLN A 6 -28.73 3.67 -26.99
N ASP A 7 -27.59 3.60 -27.68
CA ASP A 7 -26.73 2.40 -27.73
C ASP A 7 -26.13 2.05 -26.36
N ASN A 8 -25.86 3.06 -25.54
CA ASN A 8 -25.34 2.86 -24.19
C ASN A 8 -26.42 2.35 -23.22
N GLU A 9 -27.66 2.82 -23.35
CA GLU A 9 -28.77 2.34 -22.53
C GLU A 9 -29.17 0.92 -22.89
N SER A 10 -29.10 0.54 -24.17
CA SER A 10 -29.35 -0.83 -24.62
C SER A 10 -28.28 -1.81 -24.11
N LEU A 11 -27.00 -1.42 -24.11
CA LEU A 11 -25.90 -2.21 -23.54
C LEU A 11 -26.08 -2.43 -22.02
N ILE A 12 -26.51 -1.41 -21.28
CA ILE A 12 -26.79 -1.55 -19.84
C ILE A 12 -27.98 -2.48 -19.62
N ALA A 13 -29.04 -2.37 -20.45
CA ALA A 13 -30.21 -3.23 -20.36
C ALA A 13 -29.88 -4.71 -20.64
N GLU A 14 -28.99 -4.98 -21.61
CA GLU A 14 -28.46 -6.32 -21.88
C GLU A 14 -27.70 -6.87 -20.66
N GLN A 15 -26.78 -6.06 -20.09
CA GLN A 15 -26.01 -6.44 -18.90
C GLN A 15 -26.86 -6.66 -17.64
N LEU A 16 -28.03 -6.02 -17.54
CA LEU A 16 -28.99 -6.25 -16.46
C LEU A 16 -29.75 -7.58 -16.65
N ARG A 17 -30.02 -8.00 -17.89
CA ARG A 17 -30.66 -9.29 -18.18
C ARG A 17 -29.72 -10.47 -17.91
N ASP A 18 -28.44 -10.30 -18.24
CA ASP A 18 -27.42 -11.35 -18.07
C ASP A 18 -26.85 -11.44 -16.65
N ALA A 19 -27.26 -10.53 -15.76
CA ALA A 19 -26.79 -10.47 -14.38
C ALA A 19 -27.21 -11.71 -13.59
N LYS A 20 -26.24 -12.56 -13.22
CA LYS A 20 -26.48 -13.72 -12.38
C LYS A 20 -26.43 -13.33 -10.91
N LEU A 21 -27.52 -13.62 -10.20
CA LEU A 21 -27.60 -13.50 -8.75
C LEU A 21 -26.67 -14.52 -8.10
N VAL A 22 -25.92 -14.06 -7.11
CA VAL A 22 -25.01 -14.85 -6.30
C VAL A 22 -25.40 -14.65 -4.84
N GLU A 23 -25.53 -15.76 -4.13
CA GLU A 23 -25.65 -15.77 -2.69
C GLU A 23 -24.25 -15.61 -2.08
N LEU A 24 -23.97 -14.45 -1.50
CA LEU A 24 -22.77 -14.26 -0.69
C LEU A 24 -23.03 -14.78 0.72
N PRO A 25 -22.09 -15.51 1.33
CA PRO A 25 -22.21 -15.94 2.71
C PRO A 25 -22.23 -14.70 3.61
N SER A 26 -23.37 -14.44 4.25
CA SER A 26 -23.49 -13.45 5.30
C SER A 26 -22.86 -14.01 6.58
N GLU A 27 -22.06 -13.20 7.28
CA GLU A 27 -21.49 -13.55 8.59
C GLU A 27 -22.55 -13.56 9.70
N LEU A 28 -23.78 -13.13 9.41
CA LEU A 28 -24.90 -13.20 10.34
C LEU A 28 -25.26 -14.67 10.57
N LYS A 29 -25.04 -15.14 11.81
CA LYS A 29 -25.54 -16.44 12.28
C LYS A 29 -27.03 -16.52 11.98
N LYS A 30 -27.52 -17.67 11.50
CA LYS A 30 -28.97 -17.94 11.39
C LYS A 30 -29.61 -17.61 12.76
N GLU A 31 -30.67 -16.80 12.73
CA GLU A 31 -31.42 -16.34 13.92
C GLU A 31 -30.57 -15.55 14.94
N PRO A 32 -30.06 -14.35 14.60
CA PRO A 32 -29.43 -13.50 15.59
C PRO A 32 -30.47 -13.12 16.66
N VAL A 33 -30.20 -13.51 17.90
CA VAL A 33 -30.96 -13.07 19.07
C VAL A 33 -30.60 -11.61 19.31
N ILE A 34 -31.50 -10.69 18.98
CA ILE A 34 -31.30 -9.24 19.14
C ILE A 34 -31.40 -8.87 20.62
N HIS A 35 -32.27 -9.54 21.36
CA HIS A 35 -32.48 -9.32 22.78
C HIS A 35 -32.80 -10.65 23.46
N ARG A 36 -32.13 -10.93 24.59
CA ARG A 36 -32.28 -12.19 25.34
C ARG A 36 -33.38 -12.15 26.41
N GLY A 37 -34.11 -11.05 26.50
CA GLY A 37 -35.09 -10.77 27.55
C GLY A 37 -34.40 -10.23 28.80
N ASP A 38 -34.90 -9.11 29.32
CA ASP A 38 -34.49 -8.46 30.58
C ASP A 38 -35.77 -8.14 31.41
N GLU A 39 -35.63 -7.63 32.64
CA GLU A 39 -36.75 -7.30 33.56
C GLU A 39 -37.84 -6.37 32.98
N THR A 40 -37.56 -5.70 31.85
CA THR A 40 -38.51 -4.80 31.17
C THR A 40 -39.20 -5.43 29.95
N LEU A 41 -38.63 -6.49 29.38
CA LEU A 41 -39.16 -7.22 28.22
C LEU A 41 -38.82 -8.70 28.36
N ASP A 42 -39.74 -9.49 28.89
CA ASP A 42 -39.53 -10.93 29.17
C ASP A 42 -39.33 -11.79 27.91
N ALA A 43 -39.83 -11.35 26.74
CA ALA A 43 -39.79 -12.14 25.53
C ALA A 43 -38.51 -11.87 24.70
N PRO A 44 -37.69 -12.90 24.40
CA PRO A 44 -36.52 -12.74 23.56
C PRO A 44 -36.95 -12.39 22.12
N MET A 45 -36.29 -11.39 21.54
CA MET A 45 -36.52 -10.99 20.15
C MET A 45 -35.50 -11.69 19.23
N THR A 46 -36.01 -12.51 18.32
CA THR A 46 -35.24 -13.20 17.28
C THR A 46 -35.66 -12.74 15.90
N VAL A 47 -34.71 -12.64 14.96
CA VAL A 47 -35.03 -12.34 13.56
C VAL A 47 -35.66 -13.58 12.92
N LYS A 48 -36.92 -13.43 12.45
CA LYS A 48 -37.69 -14.51 11.81
C LYS A 48 -37.10 -14.92 10.45
N GLU A 49 -36.81 -13.95 9.59
CA GLU A 49 -36.22 -14.19 8.26
C GLU A 49 -35.31 -13.02 7.87
N LEU A 50 -34.14 -13.32 7.28
CA LEU A 50 -33.23 -12.34 6.72
C LEU A 50 -33.18 -12.55 5.19
N THR A 51 -33.97 -11.79 4.44
CA THR A 51 -33.94 -11.84 2.97
C THR A 51 -32.86 -10.91 2.44
N SER A 52 -31.76 -11.45 1.91
CA SER A 52 -30.80 -10.65 1.16
C SER A 52 -31.36 -10.33 -0.22
N ALA A 53 -31.31 -9.07 -0.66
CA ALA A 53 -31.80 -8.61 -1.97
C ALA A 53 -31.03 -9.15 -3.19
N GLY A 54 -30.21 -10.20 -3.00
CA GLY A 54 -29.34 -10.78 -4.00
C GLY A 54 -28.12 -9.90 -4.30
N TYR A 55 -26.96 -10.54 -4.42
CA TYR A 55 -25.74 -9.88 -4.86
C TYR A 55 -25.43 -10.26 -6.31
N VAL A 56 -24.81 -9.35 -7.04
CA VAL A 56 -24.27 -9.60 -8.38
C VAL A 56 -22.79 -9.26 -8.34
N TYR A 57 -21.96 -10.10 -8.94
CA TYR A 57 -20.57 -9.75 -9.17
C TYR A 57 -20.44 -8.83 -10.36
N VAL A 58 -19.67 -7.77 -10.18
CA VAL A 58 -19.35 -6.81 -11.21
C VAL A 58 -17.83 -6.74 -11.33
N TRP A 59 -17.33 -6.65 -12.55
CA TRP A 59 -15.91 -6.62 -12.87
C TRP A 59 -15.52 -5.22 -13.35
N ASP A 60 -14.35 -4.75 -12.92
CA ASP A 60 -13.72 -3.56 -13.51
C ASP A 60 -13.21 -3.91 -14.90
N SER A 61 -13.62 -3.14 -15.92
CA SER A 61 -13.29 -3.38 -17.32
C SER A 61 -11.78 -3.34 -17.64
N ARG A 62 -10.98 -2.66 -16.80
CA ARG A 62 -9.52 -2.50 -16.99
C ARG A 62 -8.69 -3.29 -16.00
N THR A 63 -9.11 -3.33 -14.73
CA THR A 63 -8.33 -4.03 -13.69
C THR A 63 -8.78 -5.47 -13.45
N TYR A 64 -9.92 -5.88 -14.02
CA TYR A 64 -10.51 -7.21 -13.89
C TYR A 64 -10.77 -7.63 -12.44
N LYS A 65 -10.85 -6.65 -11.53
CA LYS A 65 -11.17 -6.89 -10.13
C LYS A 65 -12.66 -7.13 -9.97
N ARG A 66 -13.02 -8.21 -9.28
CA ARG A 66 -14.40 -8.53 -8.91
C ARG A 66 -14.83 -7.75 -7.66
N ALA A 67 -16.02 -7.16 -7.71
CA ALA A 67 -16.66 -6.52 -6.57
C ALA A 67 -18.11 -7.04 -6.43
N PRO A 68 -18.55 -7.45 -5.24
CA PRO A 68 -19.95 -7.78 -5.00
C PRO A 68 -20.78 -6.50 -4.87
N VAL A 69 -21.89 -6.43 -5.57
CA VAL A 69 -22.83 -5.31 -5.59
C VAL A 69 -24.23 -5.82 -5.29
N LEU A 70 -25.05 -5.06 -4.56
CA LEU A 70 -26.46 -5.40 -4.38
C LEU A 70 -27.23 -5.23 -5.69
N TYR A 71 -28.10 -6.17 -6.04
CA TYR A 71 -28.79 -6.18 -7.35
C TYR A 71 -29.48 -4.85 -7.69
N TYR A 72 -30.19 -4.25 -6.73
CA TYR A 72 -30.90 -2.97 -6.96
C TYR A 72 -29.96 -1.79 -7.25
N MET A 73 -28.68 -1.87 -6.82
CA MET A 73 -27.67 -0.84 -7.08
C MET A 73 -26.98 -1.03 -8.44
N LEU A 74 -27.15 -2.19 -9.07
CA LEU A 74 -26.47 -2.54 -10.33
C LEU A 74 -26.68 -1.50 -11.45
N PRO A 75 -27.91 -0.99 -11.72
CA PRO A 75 -28.11 0.03 -12.76
C PRO A 75 -27.33 1.32 -12.50
N SER A 76 -27.28 1.76 -11.22
CA SER A 76 -26.55 2.98 -10.84
C SER A 76 -25.04 2.78 -11.00
N ILE A 77 -24.52 1.59 -10.71
CA ILE A 77 -23.10 1.28 -10.80
C ILE A 77 -22.66 1.11 -12.26
N LEU A 78 -23.45 0.43 -13.10
CA LEU A 78 -23.14 0.25 -14.52
C LEU A 78 -23.15 1.58 -15.29
N ARG A 79 -23.92 2.58 -14.85
CA ARG A 79 -23.89 3.94 -15.43
C ARG A 79 -22.64 4.75 -15.07
N ARG A 80 -21.81 4.31 -14.11
CA ARG A 80 -20.62 5.06 -13.72
C ARG A 80 -19.55 5.02 -14.81
N ARG A 81 -19.09 6.20 -15.18
CA ARG A 81 -18.08 6.42 -16.22
C ARG A 81 -16.78 6.94 -15.62
N ARG A 82 -15.67 6.63 -16.30
CA ARG A 82 -14.35 7.22 -16.03
C ARG A 82 -14.26 8.59 -16.73
N GLU A 83 -13.21 9.34 -16.42
CA GLU A 83 -12.85 10.60 -17.09
C GLU A 83 -12.77 10.45 -18.62
N ASP A 84 -12.34 9.27 -19.09
CA ASP A 84 -12.26 8.93 -20.52
C ASP A 84 -13.62 8.62 -21.18
N GLY A 85 -14.73 8.66 -20.44
CA GLY A 85 -16.08 8.35 -20.93
C GLY A 85 -16.42 6.85 -21.04
N SER A 86 -15.46 5.95 -20.82
CA SER A 86 -15.67 4.49 -20.80
C SER A 86 -16.40 4.00 -19.54
N PHE A 87 -17.08 2.86 -19.66
CA PHE A 87 -17.71 2.18 -18.52
C PHE A 87 -16.66 1.60 -17.58
N ILE A 88 -16.79 1.92 -16.29
CA ILE A 88 -15.89 1.40 -15.26
C ILE A 88 -16.17 -0.07 -15.00
N TRP A 89 -17.45 -0.44 -15.04
CA TRP A 89 -17.97 -1.70 -14.51
C TRP A 89 -18.67 -2.49 -15.61
N THR A 90 -18.61 -3.82 -15.54
CA THR A 90 -19.23 -4.74 -16.50
C THR A 90 -19.72 -5.98 -15.77
N THR A 91 -20.87 -6.53 -16.17
CA THR A 91 -21.44 -7.77 -15.60
C THR A 91 -20.97 -9.04 -16.34
N ASN A 92 -20.30 -8.89 -17.48
CA ASN A 92 -19.71 -10.01 -18.18
C ASN A 92 -18.35 -10.36 -17.55
N ASP A 93 -18.12 -11.64 -17.27
CA ASP A 93 -16.83 -12.10 -16.74
C ASP A 93 -15.78 -12.01 -17.86
N PRO A 94 -14.78 -11.13 -17.73
CA PRO A 94 -13.74 -10.99 -18.75
C PRO A 94 -12.86 -12.23 -18.89
N LYS A 95 -13.00 -13.26 -18.01
CA LYS A 95 -12.16 -14.48 -17.93
C LYS A 95 -10.66 -14.20 -17.79
N GLN A 96 -10.30 -12.94 -17.57
CA GLN A 96 -8.94 -12.49 -17.34
C GLN A 96 -8.72 -12.29 -15.85
N LEU A 97 -7.59 -12.78 -15.36
CA LEU A 97 -7.20 -12.58 -13.97
C LEU A 97 -6.71 -11.14 -13.78
N PRO A 98 -7.01 -10.49 -12.65
CA PRO A 98 -6.44 -9.18 -12.36
C PRO A 98 -4.92 -9.28 -12.33
N ASN A 99 -4.23 -8.28 -12.89
CA ASN A 99 -2.78 -8.22 -12.92
C ASN A 99 -2.24 -8.31 -11.49
N ARG A 100 -1.68 -9.48 -11.15
CA ARG A 100 -0.98 -9.74 -9.90
C ARG A 100 0.50 -9.58 -10.19
N GLY A 101 1.14 -8.69 -9.44
CA GLY A 101 2.58 -8.57 -9.55
C GLY A 101 3.33 -9.75 -8.98
N THR A 102 4.62 -9.78 -9.25
CA THR A 102 5.56 -10.79 -8.78
C THR A 102 6.41 -10.31 -7.60
N MET A 103 6.30 -9.03 -7.22
CA MET A 103 7.17 -8.45 -6.20
C MET A 103 6.75 -8.91 -4.81
N LEU A 104 7.77 -9.33 -4.05
CA LEU A 104 7.65 -9.71 -2.65
C LEU A 104 7.64 -8.46 -1.76
N CYS A 105 6.98 -8.57 -0.60
CA CYS A 105 7.17 -7.59 0.46
C CYS A 105 8.62 -7.61 0.98
N LEU A 106 9.13 -6.48 1.46
CA LEU A 106 10.47 -6.39 2.09
C LEU A 106 10.63 -7.34 3.28
N LEU A 107 9.54 -7.59 4.01
CA LEU A 107 9.50 -8.52 5.15
C LEU A 107 9.06 -9.93 4.76
N HIS A 108 9.04 -10.26 3.46
CA HIS A 108 8.70 -11.60 3.00
C HIS A 108 9.76 -12.62 3.41
N LYS A 109 9.36 -13.89 3.57
CA LYS A 109 10.27 -14.98 3.95
C LYS A 109 11.43 -15.13 2.97
N ASP A 110 11.13 -14.98 1.69
CA ASP A 110 12.09 -15.17 0.58
C ASP A 110 12.73 -13.85 0.12
N ALA A 111 12.55 -12.75 0.87
CA ALA A 111 13.21 -11.49 0.56
C ALA A 111 14.72 -11.59 0.89
N PRO A 112 15.61 -10.96 0.09
CA PRO A 112 17.07 -11.07 0.26
C PRO A 112 17.54 -10.58 1.64
N ASN A 113 16.94 -9.50 2.15
CA ASN A 113 17.33 -8.88 3.42
C ASN A 113 16.61 -9.51 4.64
N ARG A 114 15.97 -10.67 4.47
CA ARG A 114 15.16 -11.27 5.54
C ARG A 114 15.98 -11.64 6.78
N LYS A 115 17.25 -12.03 6.62
CA LYS A 115 18.13 -12.38 7.75
C LYS A 115 18.31 -11.20 8.70
N GLU A 116 18.73 -10.05 8.16
CA GLU A 116 18.90 -8.80 8.91
C GLU A 116 17.61 -8.39 9.62
N TYR A 117 16.47 -8.43 8.93
CA TYR A 117 15.18 -8.09 9.53
C TYR A 117 14.71 -9.09 10.59
N THR A 118 15.15 -10.34 10.52
CA THR A 118 14.85 -11.34 11.57
C THR A 118 15.67 -11.07 12.82
N GLU A 119 16.93 -10.67 12.67
CA GLU A 119 17.80 -10.27 13.79
C GLU A 119 17.26 -9.01 14.50
N MET A 120 16.68 -8.06 13.74
CA MET A 120 15.97 -6.91 14.28
C MET A 120 14.61 -7.25 14.94
N GLY A 121 14.16 -8.51 14.85
CA GLY A 121 12.89 -8.97 15.44
C GLY A 121 11.63 -8.68 14.62
N PHE A 122 11.75 -8.34 13.33
CA PHE A 122 10.59 -8.04 12.49
C PHE A 122 9.83 -9.29 12.07
N ARG A 123 8.49 -9.18 12.08
CA ARG A 123 7.57 -10.25 11.70
C ARG A 123 7.64 -10.56 10.20
N VAL A 124 7.33 -11.81 9.84
CA VAL A 124 7.27 -12.25 8.44
C VAL A 124 5.95 -11.81 7.81
N CYS A 125 6.02 -11.14 6.67
CA CYS A 125 4.86 -10.85 5.83
C CYS A 125 4.64 -11.96 4.80
N LYS A 126 3.39 -12.38 4.59
CA LYS A 126 3.01 -13.42 3.60
C LYS A 126 2.72 -12.86 2.20
N LYS A 127 2.76 -11.53 2.03
CA LYS A 127 2.38 -10.87 0.77
C LYS A 127 3.48 -11.06 -0.28
N ASN A 128 3.13 -11.73 -1.37
CA ASN A 128 4.04 -12.11 -2.46
C ASN A 128 3.61 -11.59 -3.85
N ASN A 129 2.48 -10.88 -3.93
CA ASN A 129 1.87 -10.49 -5.21
C ASN A 129 1.67 -8.97 -5.33
N ILE A 130 2.75 -8.21 -5.21
CA ILE A 130 2.75 -6.74 -5.32
C ILE A 130 3.20 -6.32 -6.72
N ILE A 131 2.53 -5.35 -7.35
CA ILE A 131 2.71 -5.00 -8.78
C ILE A 131 3.99 -4.21 -9.01
N ASN A 132 4.26 -3.22 -8.17
CA ASN A 132 5.37 -2.29 -8.35
C ASN A 132 6.06 -1.99 -7.00
N ALA A 133 7.33 -1.60 -7.03
CA ALA A 133 8.08 -1.11 -5.86
C ALA A 133 7.35 0.02 -5.11
N PHE A 134 6.64 0.91 -5.82
CA PHE A 134 5.82 1.93 -5.16
C PHE A 134 4.70 1.31 -4.30
N GLU A 135 4.03 0.28 -4.80
CA GLU A 135 3.02 -0.44 -4.03
C GLU A 135 3.63 -1.22 -2.86
N VAL A 136 4.88 -1.70 -2.98
CA VAL A 136 5.62 -2.30 -1.86
C VAL A 136 5.83 -1.27 -0.76
N LYS A 137 6.24 -0.05 -1.11
CA LYS A 137 6.39 1.06 -0.15
C LYS A 137 5.05 1.40 0.51
N GLN A 138 3.97 1.50 -0.26
CA GLN A 138 2.63 1.76 0.28
C GLN A 138 2.13 0.63 1.18
N HIS A 139 2.41 -0.63 0.82
CA HIS A 139 2.09 -1.79 1.64
C HIS A 139 2.82 -1.74 2.98
N MET A 140 4.12 -1.42 2.97
CA MET A 140 4.91 -1.24 4.19
C MET A 140 4.36 -0.11 5.06
N LEU A 141 4.11 1.07 4.49
CA LEU A 141 3.55 2.20 5.23
C LEU A 141 2.19 1.89 5.89
N LYS A 142 1.32 1.14 5.21
CA LYS A 142 -0.04 0.89 5.69
C LYS A 142 -0.17 -0.35 6.58
N LYS A 143 0.63 -1.39 6.34
CA LYS A 143 0.52 -2.69 7.05
C LYS A 143 1.64 -2.94 8.04
N HIS A 144 2.80 -2.31 7.84
CA HIS A 144 4.00 -2.46 8.67
C HIS A 144 4.61 -1.10 9.02
N PRO A 145 3.84 -0.16 9.60
CA PRO A 145 4.29 1.21 9.79
C PRO A 145 5.50 1.31 10.73
N LYS A 146 5.56 0.47 11.76
CA LYS A 146 6.65 0.47 12.74
C LYS A 146 7.94 -0.05 12.14
N GLU A 147 7.86 -1.21 11.49
CA GLU A 147 9.01 -1.83 10.83
C GLU A 147 9.53 -0.94 9.68
N TRP A 148 8.63 -0.31 8.92
CA TRP A 148 9.01 0.63 7.88
C TRP A 148 9.78 1.84 8.44
N ASN A 149 9.31 2.44 9.53
CA ASN A 149 10.00 3.57 10.15
C ASN A 149 11.41 3.17 10.61
N SER A 150 11.55 2.02 11.27
CA SER A 150 12.87 1.53 11.68
C SER A 150 13.81 1.27 10.50
N ILE A 151 13.31 0.73 9.38
CA ILE A 151 14.09 0.52 8.16
C ILE A 151 14.53 1.86 7.56
N GLU A 152 13.62 2.83 7.49
CA GLU A 152 13.91 4.14 6.90
C GLU A 152 14.86 4.95 7.79
N ASP A 153 14.74 4.85 9.12
CA ASP A 153 15.66 5.47 10.07
C ASP A 153 17.06 4.87 9.95
N ALA A 154 17.18 3.54 9.89
CA ALA A 154 18.44 2.86 9.64
C ALA A 154 19.07 3.27 8.29
N ARG A 155 18.25 3.46 7.24
CA ARG A 155 18.75 3.94 5.94
C ARG A 155 19.29 5.37 6.05
N LYS A 156 18.56 6.27 6.71
CA LYS A 156 18.99 7.66 6.93
C LYS A 156 20.22 7.77 7.83
N ASP A 157 20.35 6.89 8.83
CA ASP A 157 21.55 6.82 9.67
C ASP A 157 22.76 6.38 8.84
N LYS A 158 22.60 5.37 7.99
CA LYS A 158 23.64 4.90 7.09
C LYS A 158 24.08 5.97 6.09
N GLU A 159 23.13 6.63 5.42
CA GLU A 159 23.40 7.75 4.50
C GLU A 159 24.17 8.88 5.22
N ARG A 160 23.75 9.27 6.43
CA ARG A 160 24.46 10.29 7.24
C ARG A 160 25.86 9.86 7.67
N GLN A 161 26.08 8.58 7.96
CA GLN A 161 27.41 8.06 8.31
C GLN A 161 28.34 8.04 7.11
N GLU A 162 27.84 7.65 5.94
CA GLU A 162 28.57 7.67 4.67
C GLU A 162 28.95 9.10 4.29
N ASP A 163 28.03 10.06 4.41
CA ASP A 163 28.33 11.48 4.16
C ASP A 163 29.41 12.02 5.10
N ARG A 164 29.35 11.70 6.41
CA ARG A 164 30.40 12.11 7.35
C ARG A 164 31.73 11.46 7.04
N ALA A 165 31.73 10.19 6.62
CA ALA A 165 32.94 9.49 6.23
C ALA A 165 33.54 10.09 4.96
N ALA A 166 32.72 10.39 3.95
CA ALA A 166 33.13 11.05 2.72
C ALA A 166 33.69 12.46 2.99
N GLN A 167 33.03 13.25 3.86
CA GLN A 167 33.53 14.55 4.29
C GLN A 167 34.88 14.44 4.99
N ARG A 168 35.03 13.51 5.95
CA ARG A 168 36.32 13.27 6.63
C ARG A 168 37.42 12.90 5.64
N ALA A 169 37.13 12.00 4.70
CA ALA A 169 38.07 11.60 3.66
C ALA A 169 38.46 12.78 2.74
N LEU A 170 37.49 13.64 2.39
CA LEU A 170 37.76 14.86 1.61
C LEU A 170 38.64 15.85 2.39
N TYR A 171 38.34 16.09 3.67
CA TYR A 171 39.14 16.97 4.53
C TYR A 171 40.56 16.45 4.71
N GLU A 172 40.75 15.14 4.85
CA GLU A 172 42.08 14.51 4.93
C GLU A 172 42.84 14.66 3.60
N ALA A 173 42.17 14.41 2.47
CA ALA A 173 42.76 14.56 1.14
C ALA A 173 43.14 16.01 0.80
N VAL A 174 42.38 17.00 1.28
CA VAL A 174 42.62 18.44 1.05
C VAL A 174 43.58 19.02 2.11
N GLY A 175 43.51 18.56 3.35
CA GLY A 175 44.31 19.02 4.49
C GLY A 175 45.73 18.43 4.54
N GLY A 176 45.95 17.25 3.94
CA GLY A 176 47.25 16.57 3.90
C GLY A 176 48.33 17.25 3.03
N LYS A 177 48.06 18.39 2.41
CA LYS A 177 49.03 19.19 1.63
C LYS A 177 49.30 20.59 2.20
N ARG A 178 49.18 20.77 3.52
CA ARG A 178 49.82 21.91 4.18
C ARG A 178 51.10 21.41 4.84
N GLU A 179 52.18 21.38 4.07
CA GLU A 179 53.52 21.43 4.64
C GLU A 179 53.58 22.65 5.57
N GLU A 180 53.67 22.43 6.87
CA GLU A 180 53.98 23.45 7.85
C GLU A 180 55.42 23.92 7.61
N LYS A 181 55.63 24.78 6.62
CA LYS A 181 56.80 25.66 6.62
C LYS A 181 56.59 26.65 7.76
N ALA A 182 57.22 26.35 8.89
CA ALA A 182 57.32 27.24 10.04
C ALA A 182 57.62 28.68 9.56
N PRO A 183 56.92 29.71 10.08
CA PRO A 183 57.08 31.07 9.61
C PRO A 183 58.54 31.52 9.77
N LEU A 184 59.18 31.87 8.65
CA LEU A 184 60.60 32.23 8.49
C LEU A 184 61.03 33.52 9.22
N TYR A 185 60.23 34.05 10.15
CA TYR A 185 60.53 35.32 10.82
C TYR A 185 60.54 35.17 12.34
N VAL A 186 61.65 34.62 12.86
CA VAL A 186 62.07 34.90 14.24
C VAL A 186 62.59 36.33 14.26
N SER A 187 61.94 37.20 15.06
CA SER A 187 62.33 38.60 15.18
C SER A 187 63.76 38.69 15.72
N LYS A 188 64.55 39.68 15.27
CA LYS A 188 65.94 39.89 15.72
C LYS A 188 66.05 40.02 17.25
N LYS A 189 64.99 40.45 17.95
CA LYS A 189 64.95 40.58 19.42
C LYS A 189 65.00 39.24 20.16
N ASP A 190 64.60 38.14 19.53
CA ASP A 190 64.56 36.83 20.19
C ASP A 190 65.89 36.06 20.06
N LYS A 191 66.76 36.47 19.12
CA LYS A 191 68.11 35.89 18.98
C LYS A 191 69.10 36.38 20.05
N GLU A 192 68.91 37.59 20.59
CA GLU A 192 69.82 38.17 21.60
C GLU A 192 69.60 37.60 23.01
N LYS A 193 68.43 36.98 23.28
CA LYS A 193 68.15 36.33 24.58
C LYS A 193 68.72 34.92 24.71
N ILE A 194 69.16 34.32 23.60
CA ILE A 194 69.66 32.93 23.58
C ILE A 194 71.18 32.88 23.83
N ASN A 195 71.90 34.01 23.70
CA ASN A 195 73.36 34.09 23.83
C ASN A 195 73.84 34.83 25.10
N LYS A 196 73.06 34.82 26.18
CA LYS A 196 73.49 35.38 27.47
C LYS A 196 73.29 34.39 28.61
#